data_AF-A0A8S9WCQ8-F1
#
_entry.id   AF-A0A8S9WCQ8-F1
#
_cell.length_a   1.000
_cell.length_b   1.000
_cell.length_c   1.000
_cell.angle_alpha   90.00
_cell.angle_beta   90.00
_cell.angle_gamma   90.00
#
_symmetry.space_group_name_H-M   'P 1'
#
loop_
_entity.id
_entity.type
_entity.pdbx_description
1 polymer ?
#
loop_
_entity_poly.entity_id
_entity_poly.type
_entity_poly.pdbx_seq_one_letter_code
_entity_poly.pdbx_strand_id
1 'polypeptide(L)'
;MNSNRKTAIIVGVLFIIATVAGILSQVFLEPILNDPDYLINVSANENQVIMGALLELICAGAFLCIAVMMFPILKKYNENIALGYVVARILEAVPFVVGVISLLSLLTLSQEYVQAGAPDAPHYLPLGTLLLEVHDLTNLLGSMIIFSLTALILNYSSDSLYPAALLRLGVPSQRLTHFL
;
A
#
# COMPACT_ATOMS: atom_id res chain seq x y z
N MET A 1 -5.27 -31.93 0.69
CA MET A 1 -5.57 -30.51 0.34
C MET A 1 -4.38 -29.92 -0.39
N ASN A 2 -4.54 -29.57 -1.67
CA ASN A 2 -3.45 -29.09 -2.54
C ASN A 2 -2.77 -27.85 -1.95
N SER A 3 -1.45 -27.88 -1.83
CA SER A 3 -0.61 -26.80 -1.26
C SER A 3 -0.97 -25.41 -1.83
N ASN A 4 -1.20 -25.32 -3.15
CA ASN A 4 -1.60 -24.08 -3.82
C ASN A 4 -2.91 -23.47 -3.29
N ARG A 5 -3.88 -24.27 -2.84
CA ARG A 5 -5.16 -23.78 -2.30
C ARG A 5 -4.97 -23.12 -0.93
N LYS A 6 -4.04 -23.63 -0.11
CA LYS A 6 -3.70 -23.00 1.18
C LYS A 6 -3.01 -21.66 0.95
N THR A 7 -2.05 -21.61 0.02
CA THR A 7 -1.36 -20.35 -0.33
C THR A 7 -2.33 -19.31 -0.88
N ALA A 8 -3.27 -19.70 -1.76
CA ALA A 8 -4.29 -18.79 -2.28
C ALA A 8 -5.17 -18.19 -1.16
N ILE A 9 -5.58 -19.00 -0.17
CA ILE A 9 -6.33 -18.51 0.98
C ILE A 9 -5.50 -17.52 1.81
N ILE A 10 -4.24 -17.86 2.11
CA ILE A 10 -3.35 -16.98 2.89
C ILE A 10 -3.13 -15.65 2.17
N VAL A 11 -2.86 -15.67 0.86
CA VAL A 11 -2.70 -14.46 0.04
C VAL A 11 -3.99 -13.63 0.06
N GLY A 12 -5.15 -14.27 -0.07
CA GLY A 12 -6.44 -13.57 0.02
C GLY A 12 -6.67 -12.91 1.39
N VAL A 13 -6.34 -13.60 2.49
CA VAL A 13 -6.43 -13.02 3.84
C VAL A 13 -5.45 -11.86 4.02
N LEU A 14 -4.21 -11.99 3.56
CA LEU A 14 -3.22 -10.90 3.60
C LEU A 14 -3.68 -9.68 2.82
N PHE A 15 -4.35 -9.88 1.67
CA PHE A 15 -4.91 -8.80 0.88
C PHE A 15 -6.03 -8.07 1.64
N ILE A 16 -6.93 -8.81 2.28
CA ILE A 16 -7.98 -8.21 3.12
C ILE A 16 -7.37 -7.42 4.28
N ILE A 17 -6.36 -7.98 4.96
CA ILE A 17 -5.66 -7.29 6.05
C ILE A 17 -5.02 -6.00 5.54
N ALA A 18 -4.34 -6.03 4.39
CA ALA A 18 -3.74 -4.83 3.79
C ALA A 18 -4.79 -3.76 3.50
N THR A 19 -5.90 -4.13 2.86
CA THR A 19 -6.99 -3.20 2.53
C THR A 19 -7.63 -2.60 3.78
N VAL A 20 -7.96 -3.44 4.77
CA VAL A 20 -8.57 -2.97 6.02
C VAL A 20 -7.61 -2.08 6.79
N ALA A 21 -6.33 -2.44 6.89
CA ALA A 21 -5.32 -1.63 7.57
C ALA A 21 -5.13 -0.27 6.89
N GLY A 22 -5.05 -0.25 5.55
CA GLY A 22 -4.93 0.99 4.78
C GLY A 22 -6.15 1.90 4.94
N ILE A 23 -7.37 1.37 4.85
CA ILE A 23 -8.60 2.16 5.05
C ILE A 23 -8.67 2.69 6.48
N LEU A 24 -8.42 1.84 7.49
CA LEU A 24 -8.45 2.28 8.88
C LEU A 24 -7.41 3.37 9.15
N SER A 25 -6.19 3.25 8.59
CA SER A 25 -5.17 4.30 8.71
C SER A 25 -5.70 5.66 8.23
N GLN A 26 -6.28 5.71 7.03
CA GLN A 26 -6.85 6.95 6.48
C GLN A 26 -8.00 7.48 7.34
N VAL A 27 -8.91 6.62 7.79
CA VAL A 27 -10.03 7.03 8.66
C VAL A 27 -9.56 7.64 9.98
N PHE A 28 -8.44 7.15 10.55
CA PHE A 28 -7.86 7.74 11.75
C PHE A 28 -7.12 9.05 11.47
N LEU A 29 -6.48 9.20 10.31
CA LEU A 29 -5.60 10.33 10.00
C LEU A 29 -6.32 11.50 9.33
N GLU A 30 -7.24 11.26 8.40
CA GLU A 30 -7.95 12.30 7.63
C GLU A 30 -8.61 13.39 8.48
N PRO A 31 -9.30 13.08 9.60
CA PRO A 31 -9.94 14.12 10.42
C PRO A 31 -8.93 15.04 11.11
N ILE A 32 -7.71 14.54 11.36
CA ILE A 32 -6.65 15.29 12.05
C ILE A 32 -5.86 16.14 11.04
N LEU A 33 -5.56 15.55 9.88
CA LEU A 33 -4.67 16.13 8.89
C LEU A 33 -5.35 17.17 7.98
N ASN A 34 -6.67 17.09 7.79
CA ASN A 34 -7.42 18.04 6.97
C ASN A 34 -7.89 19.29 7.74
N ASP A 35 -7.63 19.37 9.04
CA ASP A 35 -8.01 20.53 9.84
C ASP A 35 -7.07 21.72 9.55
N PRO A 36 -7.59 22.96 9.39
CA PRO A 36 -6.75 24.15 9.29
C PRO A 36 -5.70 24.28 10.41
N ASP A 37 -6.00 23.78 11.61
CA ASP A 37 -5.13 23.78 12.78
C ASP A 37 -4.47 22.40 13.02
N TYR A 38 -4.16 21.64 11.96
CA TYR A 38 -3.57 20.30 12.05
C TYR A 38 -2.31 20.23 12.94
N LEU A 39 -1.47 21.27 12.97
CA LEU A 39 -0.27 21.31 13.83
C LEU A 39 -0.59 21.31 15.33
N ILE A 40 -1.79 21.70 15.74
CA ILE A 40 -2.24 21.60 17.13
C ILE A 40 -2.89 20.24 17.34
N ASN A 41 -3.73 19.82 16.40
CA ASN A 41 -4.50 18.58 16.49
C ASN A 41 -3.64 17.31 16.43
N VAL A 42 -2.55 17.32 15.66
CA VAL A 42 -1.60 16.21 15.57
C VAL A 42 -0.92 15.97 16.92
N SER A 43 -0.47 17.02 17.61
CA SER A 43 0.12 16.95 18.95
C SER A 43 -0.92 16.52 19.99
N ALA A 44 -2.13 17.07 19.92
CA ALA A 44 -3.22 16.70 20.84
C ALA A 44 -3.66 15.24 20.69
N ASN A 45 -3.55 14.67 19.48
CA ASN A 45 -4.00 13.31 19.15
C ASN A 45 -2.83 12.38 18.79
N GLU A 46 -1.68 12.53 19.45
CA GLU A 46 -0.47 11.73 19.23
C GLU A 46 -0.74 10.22 19.09
N ASN A 47 -1.51 9.66 20.02
CA ASN A 47 -1.77 8.21 20.06
C ASN A 47 -2.56 7.73 18.82
N GLN A 48 -3.44 8.58 18.27
CA GLN A 48 -4.19 8.29 17.05
C GLN A 48 -3.30 8.36 15.82
N VAL A 49 -2.39 9.34 15.76
CA VAL A 49 -1.40 9.48 14.67
C VAL A 49 -0.43 8.30 14.64
N ILE A 50 0.08 7.89 15.81
CA ILE A 50 0.93 6.69 15.94
C ILE A 50 0.17 5.44 15.51
N MET A 51 -1.11 5.31 15.89
CA MET A 51 -1.92 4.16 15.50
C MET A 51 -2.17 4.11 13.98
N GLY A 52 -2.42 5.26 13.34
CA GLY A 52 -2.48 5.37 11.88
C GLY A 52 -1.16 4.94 11.22
N ALA A 53 -0.03 5.47 11.71
CA ALA A 53 1.30 5.12 11.22
C ALA A 53 1.59 3.60 11.32
N LEU A 54 1.21 2.97 12.44
CA LEU A 54 1.37 1.52 12.62
C LEU A 54 0.50 0.70 11.65
N LEU A 55 -0.75 1.13 11.41
CA LEU A 55 -1.63 0.49 10.43
C LEU A 55 -1.07 0.59 9.01
N GLU A 56 -0.46 1.71 8.67
CA GLU A 56 0.20 1.92 7.39
C GLU A 56 1.42 1.00 7.21
N LEU A 57 2.22 0.81 8.26
CA LEU A 57 3.32 -0.17 8.25
C LEU A 57 2.82 -1.62 8.14
N ILE A 58 1.70 -1.96 8.78
CA ILE A 58 1.07 -3.28 8.64
C ILE A 58 0.64 -3.51 7.18
N CYS A 59 0.06 -2.49 6.54
CA CYS A 59 -0.30 -2.52 5.13
C CYS A 59 0.92 -2.78 4.24
N ALA A 60 2.00 -2.01 4.42
CA ALA A 60 3.26 -2.18 3.69
C ALA A 60 3.86 -3.58 3.90
N GLY A 61 3.88 -4.08 5.15
CA GLY A 61 4.34 -5.42 5.47
C GLY A 61 3.50 -6.53 4.83
N ALA A 62 2.19 -6.32 4.73
CA ALA A 62 1.29 -7.25 4.05
C ALA A 62 1.61 -7.34 2.55
N PHE A 63 1.93 -6.23 1.88
CA PHE A 63 2.37 -6.25 0.47
C PHE A 63 3.63 -7.09 0.26
N LEU A 64 4.62 -6.96 1.15
CA LEU A 64 5.84 -7.78 1.10
C LEU A 64 5.54 -9.27 1.33
N CYS A 65 4.66 -9.60 2.28
CA CYS A 65 4.23 -10.97 2.53
C CYS A 65 3.52 -11.57 1.31
N ILE A 66 2.65 -10.79 0.66
CA ILE A 66 1.96 -11.19 -0.58
C ILE A 66 2.99 -11.46 -1.69
N ALA A 67 3.99 -10.58 -1.85
CA ALA A 67 5.05 -10.75 -2.85
C ALA A 67 5.79 -12.09 -2.68
N VAL A 68 6.22 -12.40 -1.45
CA VAL A 68 6.94 -13.64 -1.13
C VAL A 68 6.06 -14.88 -1.38
N MET A 69 4.79 -14.83 -0.98
CA MET A 69 3.86 -15.95 -1.16
C MET A 69 3.46 -16.18 -2.63
N MET A 70 3.39 -15.12 -3.43
CA MET A 70 3.04 -15.19 -4.85
C MET A 70 4.22 -15.62 -5.73
N PHE A 71 5.46 -15.32 -5.35
CA PHE A 71 6.66 -15.65 -6.13
C PHE A 71 6.74 -17.11 -6.60
N PRO A 72 6.62 -18.14 -5.73
CA PRO A 72 6.72 -19.55 -6.16
C PRO A 72 5.55 -20.00 -7.04
N ILE A 73 4.43 -19.28 -7.02
CA ILE A 73 3.28 -19.55 -7.88
C ILE A 73 3.54 -19.00 -9.27
N LEU A 74 3.93 -17.71 -9.37
CA LEU A 74 4.18 -17.04 -10.64
C LEU A 74 5.40 -17.61 -11.36
N LYS A 75 6.45 -17.99 -10.61
CA LYS A 75 7.68 -18.58 -11.17
C LYS A 75 7.42 -19.87 -11.97
N LYS A 76 6.36 -20.63 -11.66
CA LYS A 76 5.99 -21.84 -12.41
C LYS A 76 5.53 -21.55 -13.84
N TYR A 77 5.12 -20.32 -14.12
CA TYR A 77 4.61 -19.91 -15.43
C TYR A 77 5.64 -19.06 -16.17
N ASN A 78 6.16 -18.03 -15.52
CA ASN A 78 7.20 -17.18 -16.08
C ASN A 78 7.99 -16.49 -14.95
N GLU A 79 9.29 -16.78 -14.89
CA GLU A 79 10.17 -16.21 -13.87
C GLU A 79 10.34 -14.69 -14.00
N ASN A 80 10.34 -14.15 -15.22
CA ASN A 80 10.46 -12.71 -15.45
C ASN A 80 9.22 -11.96 -14.92
N ILE A 81 8.02 -12.50 -15.14
CA ILE A 81 6.77 -11.91 -14.61
C ILE A 81 6.73 -12.02 -13.09
N ALA A 82 7.20 -13.14 -12.52
CA ALA A 82 7.27 -13.33 -11.07
C ALA A 82 8.19 -12.31 -10.40
N LEU A 83 9.37 -12.07 -10.97
CA LEU A 83 10.30 -11.05 -10.48
C LEU A 83 9.71 -9.65 -10.65
N GLY A 84 9.10 -9.34 -11.80
CA GLY A 84 8.42 -8.07 -12.03
C GLY A 84 7.32 -7.79 -11.00
N TYR A 85 6.53 -8.79 -10.63
CA TYR A 85 5.51 -8.68 -9.59
C TYR A 85 6.11 -8.39 -8.20
N VAL A 86 7.18 -9.09 -7.83
CA VAL A 86 7.87 -8.85 -6.54
C VAL A 86 8.46 -7.45 -6.49
N VAL A 87 9.11 -6.99 -7.56
CA VAL A 87 9.65 -5.63 -7.65
C VAL A 87 8.53 -4.60 -7.56
N ALA A 88 7.41 -4.80 -8.26
CA ALA A 88 6.26 -3.90 -8.19
C ALA A 88 5.68 -3.80 -6.77
N ARG A 89 5.57 -4.93 -6.05
CA ARG A 89 5.13 -4.97 -4.64
C ARG A 89 6.09 -4.27 -3.68
N ILE A 90 7.39 -4.37 -3.91
CA ILE A 90 8.38 -3.65 -3.12
C ILE A 90 8.28 -2.15 -3.40
N LEU A 91 8.18 -1.77 -4.68
CA LEU A 91 7.96 -0.37 -5.08
C LEU A 91 6.66 0.19 -4.51
N GLU A 92 5.65 -0.64 -4.32
CA GLU A 92 4.39 -0.25 -3.68
C GLU A 92 4.56 0.01 -2.19
N ALA A 93 5.34 -0.81 -1.49
CA ALA A 93 5.56 -0.68 -0.05
C ALA A 93 6.45 0.53 0.33
N VAL A 94 7.38 0.93 -0.55
CA VAL A 94 8.33 2.02 -0.27
C VAL A 94 7.64 3.36 0.03
N PRO A 95 6.68 3.86 -0.78
CA PRO A 95 5.94 5.08 -0.49
C PRO A 95 5.26 5.08 0.88
N PHE A 96 4.67 3.95 1.31
CA PHE A 96 4.03 3.86 2.63
C PHE A 96 5.04 4.04 3.77
N VAL A 97 6.25 3.49 3.63
CA VAL A 97 7.31 3.71 4.63
C VAL A 97 7.75 5.17 4.66
N VAL A 98 7.89 5.82 3.49
CA VAL A 98 8.23 7.24 3.41
C VAL A 98 7.10 8.11 3.98
N GLY A 99 5.84 7.77 3.72
CA GLY A 99 4.65 8.42 4.25
C GLY A 99 4.60 8.36 5.77
N VAL A 100 4.90 7.21 6.36
CA VAL A 100 5.02 7.03 7.82
C VAL A 100 6.14 7.88 8.41
N ILE A 101 7.32 7.91 7.79
CA ILE A 101 8.44 8.75 8.26
C ILE A 101 8.04 10.24 8.22
N SER A 102 7.36 10.67 7.15
CA SER A 102 6.86 12.05 7.03
C SER A 102 5.85 12.38 8.13
N LEU A 103 4.92 11.47 8.40
CA LEU A 103 3.88 11.63 9.41
C LEU A 103 4.45 11.69 10.84
N LEU A 104 5.41 10.83 11.19
CA LEU A 104 6.06 10.86 12.51
C LEU A 104 6.96 12.09 12.69
N SER A 105 7.58 12.56 11.60
CA SER A 105 8.32 13.82 11.60
C SER A 105 7.38 15.00 11.81
N LEU A 106 6.19 14.97 11.19
CA LEU A 106 5.15 15.97 11.38
C LEU A 106 4.64 16.00 12.83
N LEU A 107 4.47 14.83 13.45
CA LEU A 107 4.13 14.72 14.87
C LEU A 107 5.18 15.39 15.77
N THR A 108 6.46 15.14 15.51
CA THR A 108 7.56 15.76 16.26
C THR A 108 7.55 17.29 16.09
N LEU A 109 7.38 17.77 14.87
CA LEU A 109 7.28 19.20 14.55
C LEU A 109 6.06 19.85 15.26
N SER A 110 4.93 19.15 15.27
CA SER A 110 3.70 19.57 15.93
C SER A 110 3.85 19.66 17.46
N GLN A 111 4.59 18.73 18.08
CA GLN A 111 4.91 18.80 19.51
C GLN A 111 5.81 20.01 19.83
N GLU A 112 6.84 20.27 19.03
CA GLU A 112 7.71 21.44 19.19
C GLU A 112 6.94 22.77 19.00
N TYR A 113 6.02 22.81 18.02
CA TYR A 113 5.16 23.96 17.76
C TYR A 113 4.29 24.33 18.97
N VAL A 114 3.69 23.34 19.63
CA VAL A 114 2.88 23.54 20.85
C VAL A 114 3.75 23.95 22.03
N GLN A 115 4.93 23.34 22.21
CA GLN A 115 5.86 23.68 23.30
C GLN A 115 6.44 25.09 23.19
N ALA A 116 6.63 25.59 21.96
CA ALA A 116 7.09 26.95 21.70
C ALA A 116 6.03 28.03 22.01
N GLY A 117 4.81 27.64 22.39
CA GLY A 117 3.76 28.56 22.85
C GLY A 117 2.96 29.25 21.76
N ALA A 118 2.90 28.67 20.53
CA ALA A 118 2.08 29.05 19.37
C ALA A 118 1.51 30.49 19.40
N PRO A 119 2.25 31.51 18.92
CA PRO A 119 2.01 32.03 17.56
C PRO A 119 3.24 32.67 16.83
N ASP A 120 4.47 32.58 17.33
CA ASP A 120 5.59 33.46 16.89
C ASP A 120 6.61 32.86 15.90
N ALA A 121 6.34 31.71 15.29
CA ALA A 121 7.36 31.02 14.50
C ALA A 121 6.92 30.74 13.04
N PRO A 122 7.26 31.64 12.09
CA PRO A 122 6.89 31.52 10.67
C PRO A 122 7.50 30.29 9.96
N HIS A 123 8.36 29.53 10.63
CA HIS A 123 9.04 28.36 10.07
C HIS A 123 8.28 27.04 10.22
N TYR A 124 7.41 26.89 11.23
CA TYR A 124 6.73 25.61 11.47
C TYR A 124 5.61 25.33 10.48
N LEU A 125 4.85 26.36 10.07
CA LEU A 125 3.74 26.20 9.14
C LEU A 125 4.21 25.67 7.76
N PRO A 126 5.21 26.29 7.10
CA PRO A 126 5.69 25.79 5.80
C PRO A 126 6.33 24.40 5.89
N LEU A 127 7.07 24.11 6.97
CA LEU A 127 7.66 22.79 7.18
C LEU A 127 6.60 21.71 7.39
N GLY A 128 5.56 22.02 8.16
CA GLY A 128 4.43 21.12 8.37
C GLY A 128 3.67 20.85 7.07
N THR A 129 3.42 21.89 6.26
CA THR A 129 2.72 21.74 4.98
C THR A 129 3.52 20.88 4.02
N LEU A 130 4.85 21.05 3.94
CA LEU A 130 5.70 20.20 3.11
C LEU A 130 5.67 18.74 3.56
N LEU A 131 5.73 18.46 4.87
CA LEU A 131 5.65 17.09 5.38
C LEU A 131 4.28 16.45 5.11
N LEU A 132 3.21 17.23 5.23
CA LEU A 132 1.86 16.78 4.90
C LEU A 132 1.72 16.48 3.41
N GLU A 133 2.19 17.37 2.54
CA GLU A 133 2.19 17.16 1.09
C GLU A 133 3.02 15.94 0.68
N VAL A 134 4.17 15.70 1.33
CA VAL A 134 4.97 14.49 1.10
C VAL A 134 4.18 13.24 1.49
N HIS A 135 3.48 13.26 2.63
CA HIS A 135 2.64 12.14 3.05
C HIS A 135 1.53 11.86 2.04
N ASP A 136 0.78 12.89 1.63
CA ASP A 136 -0.30 12.75 0.65
C ASP A 136 0.21 12.29 -0.72
N LEU A 137 1.35 12.83 -1.17
CA LEU A 137 1.99 12.42 -2.41
C LEU A 137 2.42 10.95 -2.35
N THR A 138 3.01 10.50 -1.24
CA THR A 138 3.41 9.11 -1.08
C THR A 138 2.20 8.16 -1.08
N ASN A 139 1.10 8.56 -0.44
CA ASN A 139 -0.16 7.82 -0.49
C ASN A 139 -0.71 7.74 -1.91
N LEU A 140 -0.72 8.85 -2.66
CA LEU A 140 -1.17 8.89 -4.05
C LEU A 140 -0.31 8.00 -4.96
N LEU A 141 1.01 8.12 -4.85
CA LEU A 141 1.97 7.35 -5.65
C LEU A 141 1.84 5.84 -5.36
N GLY A 142 1.82 5.46 -4.09
CA GLY A 142 1.70 4.06 -3.66
C GLY A 142 0.36 3.44 -4.08
N SER A 143 -0.75 4.05 -3.65
CA SER A 143 -2.09 3.48 -3.76
C SER A 143 -2.75 3.61 -5.13
N MET A 144 -2.49 4.67 -5.89
CA MET A 144 -3.16 4.87 -7.19
C MET A 144 -2.29 4.40 -8.35
N ILE A 145 -1.01 4.79 -8.38
CA ILE A 145 -0.15 4.50 -9.53
C ILE A 145 0.44 3.10 -9.41
N ILE A 146 1.15 2.83 -8.32
CA ILE A 146 1.94 1.60 -8.20
C ILE A 146 1.05 0.38 -7.95
N PHE A 147 0.00 0.51 -7.14
CA PHE A 147 -1.01 -0.55 -7.01
C PHE A 147 -1.65 -0.91 -8.35
N SER A 148 -2.01 0.09 -9.18
CA SER A 148 -2.59 -0.16 -10.51
C SER A 148 -1.63 -0.91 -11.42
N LEU A 149 -0.35 -0.53 -11.45
CA LEU A 149 0.68 -1.25 -12.20
C LEU A 149 0.85 -2.69 -11.69
N THR A 150 0.85 -2.87 -10.37
CA THR A 150 0.97 -4.19 -9.73
C THR A 150 -0.24 -5.09 -10.06
N ALA A 151 -1.44 -4.51 -10.08
CA ALA A 151 -2.66 -5.19 -10.49
C ALA A 151 -2.64 -5.59 -11.96
N LEU A 152 -2.13 -4.74 -12.85
CA LEU A 152 -1.96 -5.07 -14.27
C LEU A 152 -1.00 -6.25 -14.48
N ILE A 153 0.13 -6.28 -13.78
CA ILE A 153 1.10 -7.39 -13.85
C ILE A 153 0.43 -8.70 -13.39
N LEU A 154 -0.35 -8.64 -12.30
CA LEU A 154 -1.07 -9.80 -11.78
C LEU A 154 -2.16 -10.30 -12.75
N ASN A 155 -2.95 -9.39 -13.33
CA ASN A 155 -3.99 -9.72 -14.29
C ASN A 155 -3.40 -10.32 -15.58
N TYR A 156 -2.34 -9.71 -16.12
CA TYR A 156 -1.62 -10.24 -17.27
C TYR A 156 -1.06 -11.64 -17.01
N SER A 157 -0.52 -11.88 -15.79
CA SER A 157 -0.07 -13.22 -15.42
C SER A 157 -1.24 -14.22 -15.40
N SER A 158 -2.41 -13.81 -14.92
CA SER A 158 -3.60 -14.65 -14.83
C SER A 158 -4.19 -14.98 -16.21
N ASP A 159 -4.21 -14.01 -17.14
CA ASP A 159 -4.63 -14.23 -18.53
C ASP A 159 -3.68 -15.15 -19.30
N SER A 160 -2.39 -15.20 -18.95
CA SER A 160 -1.48 -16.22 -19.46
C SER A 160 -1.77 -17.61 -18.85
N LEU A 161 -2.26 -17.66 -17.61
CA LEU A 161 -2.63 -18.90 -16.92
C LEU A 161 -3.89 -19.57 -17.47
N TYR A 162 -4.94 -18.79 -17.81
CA TYR A 162 -6.23 -19.31 -18.25
C TYR A 162 -6.18 -20.20 -19.52
N PRO A 163 -5.56 -19.79 -20.65
CA PRO A 163 -5.48 -20.62 -21.85
C PRO A 163 -4.60 -21.87 -21.63
N ALA A 164 -3.54 -21.79 -20.81
CA ALA A 164 -2.70 -22.93 -20.47
C ALA A 164 -3.46 -23.98 -19.62
N ALA A 165 -4.34 -23.53 -18.72
CA ALA A 165 -5.20 -24.41 -17.93
C ALA A 165 -6.30 -25.06 -18.81
N LEU A 166 -6.88 -24.31 -19.74
CA LEU A 166 -7.89 -24.83 -20.68
C LEU A 166 -7.32 -25.84 -21.68
N LEU A 167 -6.10 -25.61 -22.18
CA LEU A 167 -5.37 -26.56 -23.03
C LEU A 167 -5.06 -27.87 -22.29
N ARG A 168 -4.74 -27.82 -20.99
CA ARG A 168 -4.55 -29.01 -20.14
C ARG A 168 -5.85 -29.77 -19.85
N LEU A 169 -7.00 -29.10 -19.95
CA LEU A 169 -8.33 -29.69 -19.78
C LEU A 169 -8.94 -30.17 -21.11
N GLY A 170 -8.18 -30.12 -22.21
CA GLY A 170 -8.61 -30.64 -23.52
C GLY A 170 -9.65 -29.80 -24.23
N VAL A 171 -9.83 -28.52 -23.85
CA VAL A 171 -10.79 -27.63 -24.52
C VAL A 171 -10.13 -27.07 -25.80
N PRO A 172 -10.68 -27.34 -27.00
CA PRO A 172 -10.06 -26.93 -28.27
C PRO A 172 -10.06 -25.41 -28.45
N SER A 173 -8.96 -24.90 -28.99
CA SER A 173 -8.59 -23.48 -29.13
C SER A 173 -9.55 -22.61 -29.96
N GLN A 174 -10.54 -23.19 -30.65
CA GLN A 174 -11.43 -22.45 -31.56
C GLN A 174 -12.49 -21.58 -30.88
N ARG A 175 -12.69 -21.66 -29.56
CA ARG A 175 -13.68 -20.84 -28.84
C ARG A 175 -13.13 -19.53 -28.25
N LEU A 176 -11.83 -19.24 -28.40
CA LEU A 176 -11.19 -18.07 -27.78
C LEU A 176 -11.27 -16.78 -28.61
N THR A 177 -11.70 -16.84 -29.87
CA THR A 177 -11.83 -15.66 -30.74
C THR A 177 -13.16 -14.92 -30.64
N HIS A 178 -14.13 -15.40 -29.83
CA HIS A 178 -15.46 -14.78 -29.73
C HIS A 178 -15.64 -13.83 -28.54
N PHE A 179 -14.58 -13.55 -27.76
CA PHE A 179 -14.64 -12.66 -26.58
C PHE A 179 -13.69 -11.45 -26.65
N LEU A 180 -13.08 -11.19 -27.81
CA LEU A 180 -12.51 -9.87 -28.17
C LEU A 180 -13.49 -9.18 -29.11
#